data_AF-A0AAJ5ZLJ3-F1
#
_entry.id   AF-A0AAJ5ZLJ3-F1
#
_cell.length_a   1.000
_cell.length_b   1.000
_cell.length_c   1.000
_cell.angle_alpha   90.00
_cell.angle_beta   90.00
_cell.angle_gamma   90.00
#
_symmetry.space_group_name_H-M   'P 1'
#
loop_
_entity.id
_entity.type
_entity.pdbx_description
1 polymer ?
#
loop_
_entity_poly.entity_id
_entity_poly.type
_entity_poly.pdbx_seq_one_letter_code
_entity_poly.pdbx_strand_id
1 'polypeptide(L)'
;MIARIRGRMTSLTTDFRNLDRRALLKAIGLKAAGLAALTAIAACTSVSLPTGEGAGVSSSAITTLSTIRTSAGLPALVPDAQLEQAALQQAGYMASRARMSHTTGWGKDFASRMKDNGVHGAAGENIAEGRFDLQKLFDIWMHSDGHRRNMLDPDFSRFGLAYVRDGRDPGLRYWALVLGR
;
A
#
# COMPACT_ATOMS: atom_id res chain seq x y z
N MET A 1 -42.69 -47.90 -46.97
CA MET A 1 -42.34 -48.82 -48.08
C MET A 1 -40.87 -49.18 -47.92
N ILE A 2 -40.63 -50.47 -47.66
CA ILE A 2 -39.39 -51.27 -47.64
C ILE A 2 -38.04 -50.57 -47.92
N ALA A 3 -37.08 -50.69 -46.98
CA ALA A 3 -35.69 -51.05 -47.28
C ALA A 3 -35.04 -51.73 -46.06
N ARG A 4 -34.41 -52.87 -46.33
CA ARG A 4 -33.92 -53.90 -45.40
C ARG A 4 -32.41 -53.96 -45.54
N ILE A 5 -31.64 -53.90 -44.46
CA ILE A 5 -30.23 -54.34 -44.47
C ILE A 5 -29.99 -55.26 -43.26
N ARG A 6 -29.42 -56.42 -43.57
CA ARG A 6 -29.12 -57.57 -42.70
C ARG A 6 -27.79 -57.36 -41.96
N GLY A 7 -27.71 -57.88 -40.74
CA GLY A 7 -26.47 -58.28 -40.06
C GLY A 7 -26.80 -59.40 -39.06
N ARG A 8 -26.09 -60.52 -39.13
CA ARG A 8 -26.52 -61.87 -38.70
C ARG A 8 -25.70 -62.35 -37.50
N MET A 9 -26.39 -62.97 -36.53
CA MET A 9 -26.01 -64.05 -35.57
C MET A 9 -24.70 -63.88 -34.76
N THR A 10 -24.67 -64.13 -33.45
CA THR A 10 -24.82 -65.46 -32.86
C THR A 10 -25.18 -65.44 -31.36
N SER A 11 -25.92 -66.48 -30.99
CA SER A 11 -26.37 -66.94 -29.67
C SER A 11 -25.25 -67.12 -28.63
N LEU A 12 -25.58 -67.02 -27.33
CA LEU A 12 -25.53 -68.15 -26.37
C LEU A 12 -25.79 -67.70 -24.91
N THR A 13 -26.95 -68.13 -24.40
CA THR A 13 -27.19 -68.74 -23.08
C THR A 13 -26.59 -68.13 -21.79
N THR A 14 -27.50 -67.65 -20.93
CA THR A 14 -27.58 -67.80 -19.45
C THR A 14 -26.90 -69.10 -18.94
N ASP A 15 -26.35 -69.26 -17.73
CA ASP A 15 -26.74 -68.80 -16.40
C ASP A 15 -25.61 -69.17 -15.40
N PHE A 16 -25.78 -68.65 -14.20
CA PHE A 16 -24.89 -68.46 -13.07
C PHE A 16 -24.33 -69.75 -12.44
N ARG A 17 -23.17 -69.62 -11.76
CA ARG A 17 -22.94 -70.22 -10.44
C ARG A 17 -21.69 -69.65 -9.75
N ASN A 18 -21.86 -69.42 -8.45
CA ASN A 18 -20.85 -69.31 -7.41
C ASN A 18 -20.14 -67.96 -7.25
N LEU A 19 -20.88 -66.99 -6.69
CA LEU A 19 -20.28 -66.17 -5.64
C LEU A 19 -20.08 -67.06 -4.41
N ASP A 20 -18.86 -67.10 -3.88
CA ASP A 20 -18.72 -67.16 -2.43
C ASP A 20 -17.66 -66.18 -1.92
N ARG A 21 -18.10 -65.48 -0.89
CA ARG A 21 -17.44 -64.41 -0.15
C ARG A 21 -16.32 -65.03 0.66
N ARG A 22 -15.10 -64.48 0.63
CA ARG A 22 -14.08 -64.45 1.71
C ARG A 22 -12.66 -64.33 1.11
N ALA A 23 -12.36 -63.17 0.56
CA ALA A 23 -10.98 -62.67 0.48
C ALA A 23 -11.03 -61.15 0.54
N LEU A 24 -11.64 -60.67 1.62
CA LEU A 24 -11.45 -59.32 2.12
C LEU A 24 -9.99 -59.21 2.61
N LEU A 25 -9.39 -58.05 2.34
CA LEU A 25 -8.16 -57.50 2.95
C LEU A 25 -6.84 -57.68 2.16
N LYS A 26 -6.42 -56.54 1.58
CA LYS A 26 -5.06 -55.94 1.51
C LYS A 26 -4.52 -55.66 0.11
N ALA A 27 -4.50 -54.35 -0.21
CA ALA A 27 -3.53 -53.57 -1.01
C ALA A 27 -4.29 -52.59 -1.94
N ILE A 28 -4.71 -51.42 -1.44
CA ILE A 28 -4.03 -50.12 -1.61
C ILE A 28 -3.72 -49.79 -3.09
N GLY A 29 -4.50 -48.84 -3.65
CA GLY A 29 -4.14 -48.14 -4.90
C GLY A 29 -5.30 -47.35 -5.54
N LEU A 30 -5.40 -46.05 -5.19
CA LEU A 30 -5.64 -44.87 -6.08
C LEU A 30 -6.70 -44.99 -7.22
N LYS A 31 -7.70 -44.11 -7.44
CA LYS A 31 -7.91 -42.69 -7.13
C LYS A 31 -9.41 -42.37 -7.13
N ALA A 32 -9.85 -41.57 -6.16
CA ALA A 32 -11.14 -40.89 -6.21
C ALA A 32 -11.08 -39.76 -7.24
N ALA A 33 -12.04 -39.72 -8.16
CA ALA A 33 -12.24 -38.60 -9.08
C ALA A 33 -13.62 -37.98 -8.80
N GLY A 34 -13.63 -36.66 -8.56
CA GLY A 34 -14.80 -35.84 -8.82
C GLY A 34 -15.54 -35.23 -7.63
N LEU A 35 -14.85 -34.47 -6.78
CA LEU A 35 -15.50 -33.36 -6.07
C LEU A 35 -14.57 -32.14 -6.09
N ALA A 36 -14.69 -31.30 -7.12
CA ALA A 36 -14.05 -29.98 -7.15
C ALA A 36 -15.10 -28.94 -6.75
N ALA A 37 -15.10 -28.60 -5.47
CA ALA A 37 -15.81 -27.45 -4.94
C ALA A 37 -14.88 -26.23 -4.87
N LEU A 38 -15.46 -25.07 -5.21
CA LEU A 38 -15.28 -23.77 -4.54
C LEU A 38 -14.05 -22.88 -4.81
N THR A 39 -14.42 -21.60 -4.93
CA THR A 39 -13.71 -20.35 -4.65
C THR A 39 -12.87 -19.73 -5.76
N ALA A 40 -13.52 -18.88 -6.57
CA ALA A 40 -12.83 -17.76 -7.21
C ALA A 40 -12.42 -16.76 -6.12
N ILE A 41 -11.16 -16.84 -5.70
CA ILE A 41 -10.57 -15.84 -4.79
C ILE A 41 -10.43 -14.56 -5.61
N ALA A 42 -11.29 -13.57 -5.38
CA ALA A 42 -11.07 -12.21 -5.83
C ALA A 42 -9.85 -11.65 -5.07
N ALA A 43 -8.66 -11.91 -5.59
CA ALA A 43 -7.46 -11.24 -5.12
C ALA A 43 -7.54 -9.77 -5.55
N CYS A 44 -8.03 -8.91 -4.66
CA CYS A 44 -7.83 -7.47 -4.79
C CYS A 44 -6.34 -7.18 -4.57
N THR A 45 -5.50 -7.49 -5.55
CA THR A 45 -4.11 -7.04 -5.55
C THR A 45 -4.12 -5.55 -5.83
N SER A 46 -4.10 -4.72 -4.79
CA SER A 46 -3.75 -3.32 -4.96
C SER A 46 -2.34 -3.28 -5.53
N VAL A 47 -2.21 -2.97 -6.81
CA VAL A 47 -0.94 -2.89 -7.52
C VAL A 47 -0.10 -1.79 -6.85
N SER A 48 0.94 -2.20 -6.11
CA SER A 48 1.97 -1.28 -5.64
C SER A 48 2.95 -1.02 -6.78
N LEU A 49 3.18 0.25 -7.07
CA LEU A 49 4.15 0.70 -8.06
C LEU A 49 5.56 0.71 -7.45
N PRO A 50 6.62 0.58 -8.28
CA PRO A 50 7.98 0.73 -7.79
C PRO A 50 8.16 2.13 -7.22
N THR A 51 8.84 2.22 -6.08
CA THR A 51 9.30 3.47 -5.47
C THR A 51 10.78 3.66 -5.73
N GLY A 52 11.21 4.89 -5.97
CA GLY A 52 12.62 5.24 -6.07
C GLY A 52 13.27 5.50 -4.71
N GLU A 53 14.46 6.10 -4.75
CA GLU A 53 15.18 6.56 -3.56
C GLU A 53 14.31 7.50 -2.71
N GLY A 54 14.36 7.31 -1.39
CA GLY A 54 13.76 8.21 -0.40
C GLY A 54 14.77 8.65 0.63
N ALA A 55 14.55 9.85 1.20
CA ALA A 55 15.41 10.42 2.21
C ALA A 55 14.63 11.30 3.19
N GLY A 56 15.01 11.22 4.47
CA GLY A 56 14.75 12.26 5.45
C GLY A 56 15.65 13.47 5.17
N VAL A 57 15.07 14.66 5.20
CA VAL A 57 15.75 15.92 4.84
C VAL A 57 15.47 17.04 5.85
N SER A 58 15.10 16.70 7.08
CA SER A 58 14.77 17.70 8.11
C SER A 58 15.95 18.64 8.38
N SER A 59 17.18 18.13 8.42
CA SER A 59 18.40 18.93 8.60
C SER A 59 18.57 20.00 7.51
N SER A 60 18.20 19.70 6.27
CA SER A 60 18.27 20.65 5.16
C SER A 60 17.17 21.72 5.23
N ALA A 61 16.08 21.46 5.96
CA ALA A 61 14.93 22.35 6.08
C ALA A 61 14.97 23.28 7.30
N ILE A 62 15.88 23.06 8.26
CA ILE A 62 15.97 23.84 9.51
C ILE A 62 15.99 25.34 9.23
N THR A 63 16.92 25.80 8.39
CA THR A 63 17.10 27.23 8.12
C THR A 63 15.87 27.85 7.46
N THR A 64 15.27 27.15 6.49
CA THR A 64 14.09 27.65 5.77
C THR A 64 12.87 27.74 6.69
N LEU A 65 12.56 26.69 7.45
CA LEU A 65 11.43 26.70 8.39
C LEU A 65 11.64 27.69 9.54
N SER A 66 12.86 27.80 10.05
CA SER A 66 13.22 28.80 11.05
C SER A 66 12.98 30.21 10.51
N THR A 67 13.42 30.51 9.30
CA THR A 67 13.20 31.83 8.65
C THR A 67 11.70 32.11 8.47
N ILE A 68 10.94 31.14 7.99
CA ILE A 68 9.48 31.26 7.79
C ILE A 68 8.79 31.62 9.12
N ARG A 69 9.12 30.91 10.20
CA ARG A 69 8.45 31.07 11.50
C ARG A 69 8.92 32.30 12.26
N THR A 70 10.22 32.58 12.28
CA THR A 70 10.76 33.77 12.95
C THR A 70 10.27 35.07 12.30
N SER A 71 10.11 35.08 10.96
CA SER A 71 9.49 36.21 10.24
C SER A 71 8.01 36.43 10.61
N ALA A 72 7.35 35.40 11.15
CA ALA A 72 5.99 35.47 11.66
C ALA A 72 5.92 35.65 13.20
N GLY A 73 7.05 35.91 13.87
CA GLY A 73 7.13 36.06 15.33
C GLY A 73 6.98 34.74 16.11
N LEU A 74 7.17 33.60 15.45
CA LEU A 74 7.06 32.27 16.05
C LEU A 74 8.44 31.66 16.33
N PRO A 75 8.58 30.81 17.38
CA PRO A 75 9.79 30.04 17.61
C PRO A 75 10.09 29.08 16.45
N ALA A 76 11.38 28.79 16.25
CA ALA A 76 11.82 27.76 15.30
C ALA A 76 11.34 26.37 15.73
N LEU A 77 11.04 25.51 14.75
CA LEU A 77 10.72 24.10 14.99
C LEU A 77 12.01 23.29 15.15
N VAL A 78 11.97 22.27 15.99
CA VAL A 78 13.08 21.33 16.21
C VAL A 78 12.90 20.08 15.35
N PRO A 79 13.91 19.62 14.60
CA PRO A 79 13.83 18.34 13.91
C PRO A 79 13.59 17.17 14.88
N ASP A 80 12.70 16.26 14.51
CA ASP A 80 12.34 15.10 15.30
C ASP A 80 12.36 13.84 14.42
N ALA A 81 13.10 12.81 14.86
CA ALA A 81 13.31 11.59 14.09
C ALA A 81 12.02 10.76 13.93
N GLN A 82 11.09 10.79 14.90
CA GLN A 82 9.83 10.07 14.81
C GLN A 82 8.91 10.74 13.77
N LEU A 83 8.87 12.08 13.76
CA LEU A 83 8.14 12.83 12.74
C LEU A 83 8.74 12.63 11.35
N GLU A 84 10.07 12.58 11.24
CA GLU A 84 10.75 12.33 9.96
C GLU A 84 10.48 10.93 9.43
N GLN A 85 10.48 9.93 10.31
CA GLN A 85 10.11 8.56 9.95
C GLN A 85 8.65 8.46 9.50
N ALA A 86 7.73 9.18 10.16
CA ALA A 86 6.34 9.26 9.75
C ALA A 86 6.18 9.99 8.39
N ALA A 87 6.92 11.06 8.16
CA ALA A 87 6.97 11.75 6.88
C ALA A 87 7.46 10.80 5.76
N LEU A 88 8.53 10.05 6.01
CA LEU A 88 9.10 9.12 5.02
C LEU A 88 8.11 8.01 4.66
N GLN A 89 7.39 7.48 5.65
CA GLN A 89 6.33 6.49 5.40
C GLN A 89 5.22 7.06 4.52
N GLN A 90 4.77 8.30 4.79
CA GLN A 90 3.75 8.95 3.97
C GLN A 90 4.23 9.17 2.53
N ALA A 91 5.45 9.68 2.37
CA ALA A 91 6.05 9.88 1.05
C ALA A 91 6.13 8.55 0.27
N GLY A 92 6.52 7.45 0.94
CA GLY A 92 6.54 6.12 0.34
C GLY A 92 5.14 5.58 -0.02
N TYR A 93 4.14 5.86 0.80
CA TYR A 93 2.75 5.51 0.50
C TYR A 93 2.20 6.23 -0.73
N MET A 94 2.52 7.52 -0.89
CA MET A 94 2.13 8.27 -2.07
C MET A 94 2.89 7.79 -3.31
N ALA A 95 4.20 7.55 -3.18
CA ALA A 95 5.03 7.05 -4.28
C ALA A 95 4.59 5.66 -4.78
N SER A 96 4.33 4.73 -3.86
CA SER A 96 3.89 3.36 -4.22
C SER A 96 2.51 3.32 -4.88
N ARG A 97 1.72 4.38 -4.79
CA ARG A 97 0.42 4.52 -5.45
C ARG A 97 0.40 5.54 -6.57
N ALA A 98 1.53 6.19 -6.81
CA ALA A 98 1.66 7.33 -7.69
C ALA A 98 0.53 8.36 -7.53
N ARG A 99 0.20 8.67 -6.28
CA ARG A 99 -0.95 9.51 -5.95
C ARG A 99 -0.71 10.27 -4.66
N MET A 100 -0.68 11.60 -4.73
CA MET A 100 -0.75 12.45 -3.54
C MET A 100 -2.08 12.28 -2.80
N SER A 101 -2.04 11.82 -1.55
CA SER A 101 -3.22 11.69 -0.70
C SER A 101 -2.83 11.47 0.77
N HIS A 102 -3.48 12.18 1.70
CA HIS A 102 -3.31 11.98 3.15
C HIS A 102 -3.76 10.60 3.64
N THR A 103 -4.55 9.87 2.85
CA THR A 103 -4.97 8.49 3.14
C THR A 103 -4.80 7.64 1.90
N THR A 104 -3.89 6.68 1.98
CA THR A 104 -3.54 5.85 0.81
C THR A 104 -4.17 4.46 0.87
N GLY A 105 -4.73 4.05 2.00
CA GLY A 105 -5.45 2.78 2.14
C GLY A 105 -5.88 2.53 3.58
N TRP A 106 -6.53 1.40 3.83
CA TRP A 106 -6.98 1.01 5.16
C TRP A 106 -5.78 0.88 6.11
N GLY A 107 -5.85 1.54 7.28
CA GLY A 107 -4.76 1.63 8.25
C GLY A 107 -3.55 2.46 7.78
N LYS A 108 -3.65 3.14 6.64
CA LYS A 108 -2.61 4.04 6.08
C LYS A 108 -3.11 5.47 5.99
N ASP A 109 -3.85 5.88 7.01
CA ASP A 109 -4.25 7.25 7.26
C ASP A 109 -3.24 7.95 8.19
N PHE A 110 -3.42 9.26 8.36
CA PHE A 110 -2.56 10.10 9.19
C PHE A 110 -2.52 9.64 10.64
N ALA A 111 -3.67 9.39 11.27
CA ALA A 111 -3.75 9.07 12.70
C ALA A 111 -3.07 7.73 13.02
N SER A 112 -3.31 6.70 12.19
CA SER A 112 -2.66 5.39 12.31
C SER A 112 -1.14 5.53 12.21
N ARG A 113 -0.66 6.31 11.23
CA ARG A 113 0.77 6.56 11.04
C ARG A 113 1.41 7.30 12.20
N MET A 114 0.76 8.33 12.76
CA MET A 114 1.29 9.02 13.94
C MET A 114 1.43 8.06 15.11
N LYS A 115 0.37 7.26 15.37
CA LYS A 115 0.38 6.24 16.42
C LYS A 115 1.50 5.21 16.23
N ASP A 116 1.66 4.68 15.02
CA ASP A 116 2.64 3.63 14.71
C ASP A 116 4.09 4.12 14.86
N ASN A 117 4.33 5.44 14.73
CA ASN A 117 5.66 6.04 14.94
C ASN A 117 5.86 6.59 16.36
N GLY A 118 4.90 6.39 17.27
CA GLY A 118 4.97 6.89 18.65
C GLY A 118 4.82 8.42 18.76
N VAL A 119 4.16 9.03 17.78
CA VAL A 119 3.83 10.46 17.80
C VAL A 119 2.54 10.66 18.59
N HIS A 120 2.63 11.40 19.69
CA HIS A 120 1.52 11.67 20.59
C HIS A 120 1.19 13.17 20.59
N GLY A 121 -0.08 13.51 20.86
CA GLY A 121 -0.55 14.88 20.94
C GLY A 121 -0.95 15.49 19.60
N ALA A 122 -0.98 16.82 19.53
CA ALA A 122 -1.33 17.55 18.32
C ALA A 122 -0.28 17.31 17.23
N ALA A 123 -0.73 16.95 16.04
CA ALA A 123 0.11 16.75 14.88
C ALA A 123 -0.58 17.28 13.61
N GLY A 124 0.22 17.71 12.65
CA GLY A 124 -0.24 18.23 11.35
C GLY A 124 0.58 17.68 10.19
N GLU A 125 0.07 17.81 8.97
CA GLU A 125 0.74 17.33 7.77
C GLU A 125 0.57 18.27 6.58
N ASN A 126 1.69 18.51 5.88
CA ASN A 126 1.67 19.02 4.51
C ASN A 126 2.22 17.95 3.58
N ILE A 127 1.60 17.78 2.42
CA ILE A 127 2.08 16.91 1.34
C ILE A 127 2.22 17.69 0.05
N ALA A 128 3.10 17.24 -0.82
CA ALA A 128 3.21 17.76 -2.18
C ALA A 128 3.75 16.67 -3.11
N GLU A 129 3.49 16.80 -4.40
CA GLU A 129 4.13 16.01 -5.45
C GLU A 129 4.64 16.93 -6.56
N GLY A 130 5.82 16.63 -7.11
CA GLY A 130 6.31 17.35 -8.29
C GLY A 130 7.82 17.26 -8.50
N ARG A 131 8.26 17.89 -9.60
CA ARG A 131 9.66 17.95 -10.04
C ARG A 131 10.33 19.23 -9.56
N PHE A 132 10.46 19.37 -8.26
CA PHE A 132 11.02 20.56 -7.64
C PHE A 132 11.94 20.23 -6.46
N ASP A 133 12.74 21.21 -6.07
CA ASP A 133 13.65 21.15 -4.94
C ASP A 133 12.99 21.65 -3.63
N LEU A 134 13.79 21.70 -2.57
CA LEU A 134 13.33 22.10 -1.24
C LEU A 134 12.89 23.56 -1.18
N GLN A 135 13.58 24.46 -1.87
CA GLN A 135 13.25 25.88 -1.87
C GLN A 135 11.88 26.10 -2.53
N LYS A 136 11.67 25.47 -3.69
CA LYS A 136 10.39 25.58 -4.40
C LYS A 136 9.26 24.86 -3.68
N LEU A 137 9.53 23.77 -2.96
CA LEU A 137 8.55 23.10 -2.09
C LEU A 137 7.98 24.07 -1.04
N PHE A 138 8.84 24.76 -0.29
CA PHE A 138 8.40 25.70 0.74
C PHE A 138 7.68 26.91 0.15
N ASP A 139 8.14 27.40 -1.01
CA ASP A 139 7.43 28.46 -1.76
C ASP A 139 5.99 28.04 -2.10
N ILE A 140 5.79 26.81 -2.63
CA ILE A 140 4.47 26.27 -2.94
C ILE A 140 3.59 26.20 -1.68
N TRP A 141 4.12 25.66 -0.58
CA TRP A 141 3.36 25.56 0.67
C TRP A 141 3.05 26.93 1.30
N MET A 142 3.94 27.92 1.19
CA MET A 142 3.70 29.27 1.70
C MET A 142 2.63 30.05 0.91
N HIS A 143 2.41 29.68 -0.35
CA HIS A 143 1.35 30.23 -1.21
C HIS A 143 0.02 29.48 -1.11
N SER A 144 -0.09 28.49 -0.23
CA SER A 144 -1.31 27.71 -0.02
C SER A 144 -1.79 27.88 1.43
N ASP A 145 -2.97 28.48 1.61
CA ASP A 145 -3.48 28.84 2.95
C ASP A 145 -3.49 27.67 3.94
N GLY A 146 -3.91 26.49 3.50
CA GLY A 146 -3.92 25.28 4.35
C GLY A 146 -2.52 24.83 4.78
N HIS A 147 -1.58 24.76 3.83
CA HIS A 147 -0.21 24.35 4.12
C HIS A 147 0.55 25.40 4.95
N ARG A 148 0.35 26.68 4.63
CA ARG A 148 0.89 27.81 5.37
C ARG A 148 0.39 27.82 6.81
N ARG A 149 -0.91 27.61 7.03
CA ARG A 149 -1.51 27.51 8.37
C ARG A 149 -0.80 26.48 9.23
N ASN A 150 -0.53 25.29 8.68
CA ASN A 150 0.19 24.24 9.42
C ASN A 150 1.63 24.69 9.79
N MET A 151 2.40 25.25 8.86
CA MET A 151 3.78 25.69 9.13
C MET A 151 3.87 26.85 10.13
N LEU A 152 2.81 27.65 10.24
CA LEU A 152 2.71 28.81 11.13
C LEU A 152 1.81 28.55 12.35
N ASP A 153 1.45 27.29 12.61
CA ASP A 153 0.66 26.97 13.80
C ASP A 153 1.56 27.10 15.05
N PRO A 154 1.18 27.91 16.05
CA PRO A 154 1.95 28.06 17.28
C PRO A 154 1.92 26.81 18.17
N ASP A 155 0.98 25.88 17.96
CA ASP A 155 0.90 24.65 18.76
C ASP A 155 1.97 23.62 18.42
N PHE A 156 2.66 23.77 17.29
CA PHE A 156 3.75 22.88 16.89
C PHE A 156 5.12 23.43 17.31
N SER A 157 5.96 22.52 17.81
CA SER A 157 7.33 22.81 18.25
C SER A 157 8.38 21.91 17.56
N ARG A 158 7.93 20.82 16.92
CA ARG A 158 8.77 19.81 16.27
C ARG A 158 8.32 19.56 14.84
N PHE A 159 9.25 19.09 14.00
CA PHE A 159 8.94 18.70 12.62
C PHE A 159 9.79 17.55 12.11
N GLY A 160 9.29 16.89 11.07
CA GLY A 160 10.06 15.96 10.25
C GLY A 160 9.67 16.12 8.78
N LEU A 161 10.66 16.13 7.88
CA LEU A 161 10.46 16.31 6.45
C LEU A 161 11.17 15.19 5.69
N ALA A 162 10.46 14.59 4.73
CA ALA A 162 11.02 13.55 3.90
C ALA A 162 10.45 13.59 2.47
N TYR A 163 11.14 12.91 1.57
CA TYR A 163 10.62 12.60 0.24
C TYR A 163 10.91 11.16 -0.18
N VAL A 164 10.13 10.67 -1.15
CA VAL A 164 10.39 9.45 -1.91
C VAL A 164 10.17 9.74 -3.40
N ARG A 165 11.09 9.30 -4.26
CA ARG A 165 10.97 9.46 -5.72
C ARG A 165 9.95 8.49 -6.31
N ASP A 166 9.29 8.87 -7.40
CA ASP A 166 8.52 7.93 -8.21
C ASP A 166 9.49 6.92 -8.85
N GLY A 167 9.17 5.63 -8.80
CA GLY A 167 10.05 4.60 -9.38
C GLY A 167 10.07 4.59 -10.92
N ARG A 168 9.16 5.32 -11.58
CA ARG A 168 9.09 5.44 -13.04
C ARG A 168 9.63 6.79 -13.53
N ASP A 169 9.71 7.77 -12.65
CA ASP A 169 10.26 9.10 -12.93
C ASP A 169 11.14 9.57 -11.75
N PRO A 170 12.48 9.40 -11.84
CA PRO A 170 13.39 9.84 -10.80
C PRO A 170 13.34 11.34 -10.49
N GLY A 171 12.84 12.17 -11.42
CA GLY A 171 12.68 13.61 -11.21
C GLY A 171 11.44 13.96 -10.39
N LEU A 172 10.43 13.08 -10.35
CA LEU A 172 9.20 13.26 -9.57
C LEU A 172 9.42 12.80 -8.14
N ARG A 173 9.09 13.67 -7.18
CA ARG A 173 9.15 13.37 -5.74
C ARG A 173 7.80 13.54 -5.10
N TYR A 174 7.50 12.68 -4.13
CA TYR A 174 6.41 12.84 -3.17
C TYR A 174 7.00 13.31 -1.85
N TRP A 175 6.53 14.43 -1.36
CA TRP A 175 7.02 15.11 -0.17
C TRP A 175 5.99 15.00 0.95
N ALA A 176 6.47 14.83 2.18
CA ALA A 176 5.65 14.97 3.36
C ALA A 176 6.42 15.73 4.44
N LEU A 177 5.76 16.72 5.03
CA LEU A 177 6.16 17.40 6.26
C LEU A 177 5.16 16.98 7.34
N VAL A 178 5.66 16.43 8.43
CA VAL A 178 4.87 16.13 9.62
C VAL A 178 5.30 17.09 10.73
N LEU A 179 4.31 17.68 11.40
CA LEU A 179 4.48 18.65 12.49
C LEU A 179 3.94 18.03 13.78
N GLY A 180 4.58 18.34 14.90
CA GLY A 180 4.18 17.83 16.22
C GLY A 180 4.38 18.87 17.32
N ARG A 181 3.59 18.74 18.39
CA ARG A 181 3.78 19.50 19.63
C ARG A 181 5.00 19.02 20.41
#